data_AF-A0A384HVP3-F1
#
_entry.id   AF-A0A384HVP3-F1
#
_cell.length_a   1.000
_cell.length_b   1.000
_cell.length_c   1.000
_cell.angle_alpha   90.00
_cell.angle_beta   90.00
_cell.angle_gamma   90.00
#
_symmetry.space_group_name_H-M   'P 1'
#
loop_
_entity.id
_entity.type
_entity.pdbx_description
1 polymer ?
#
loop_
_entity_poly.entity_id
_entity_poly.type
_entity_poly.pdbx_seq_one_letter_code
_entity_poly.pdbx_strand_id
1 'polypeptide(L)'
;MRRALMTRQRPRRYEGTGQAMLRAAVHVNAPAMRPWPGSTAPAEVWRAWLSTVWSDTAFRSAVSHASPHLAEQVQAIITGRTPKVRRMRRAALATARYAIRHAHRSTPFGLFAGVAQLDFGQSGSIRFGNDHQAVTRPDPVRLDEILTAWESDAGRMADAEVCVNPLLRKNSQQVYL
;
A
#
# COMPACT_ATOMS: atom_id res chain seq x y z
N MET A 1 2.21 39.96 54.13
CA MET A 1 1.66 40.19 52.78
C MET A 1 2.16 39.08 51.85
N ARG A 2 1.36 38.04 51.56
CA ARG A 2 1.75 36.93 50.67
C ARG A 2 1.25 37.23 49.26
N ARG A 3 2.18 37.42 48.31
CA ARG A 3 1.88 37.65 46.89
C ARG A 3 1.49 36.31 46.26
N ALA A 4 0.22 36.15 45.88
CA ALA A 4 -0.24 34.98 45.16
C ALA A 4 0.42 34.96 43.77
N LEU A 5 1.18 33.90 43.47
CA LEU A 5 1.65 33.61 42.12
C LEU A 5 0.43 33.25 41.27
N MET A 6 -0.09 34.22 40.51
CA MET A 6 -1.05 33.97 39.44
C MET A 6 -0.35 33.18 38.34
N THR A 7 -0.45 31.86 38.37
CA THR A 7 -0.13 31.02 37.22
C THR A 7 -1.10 31.36 36.11
N ARG A 8 -0.62 32.05 35.06
CA ARG A 8 -1.37 32.28 33.82
C ARG A 8 -1.81 30.92 33.24
N GLN A 9 -3.07 30.55 33.42
CA GLN A 9 -3.68 29.47 32.67
C GLN A 9 -3.82 29.92 31.21
N ARG A 10 -3.02 29.33 30.32
CA ARG A 10 -3.23 29.48 28.87
C ARG A 10 -4.50 28.70 28.51
N PRO A 11 -5.50 29.31 27.86
CA PRO A 11 -6.67 28.58 27.42
C PRO A 11 -6.25 27.47 26.45
N ARG A 12 -6.69 26.24 26.71
CA ARG A 12 -6.51 25.12 25.79
C ARG A 12 -7.34 25.40 24.54
N ARG A 13 -6.67 25.71 23.43
CA ARG A 13 -7.31 25.95 22.12
C ARG A 13 -7.61 24.66 21.36
N TYR A 14 -7.01 23.56 21.79
CA TYR A 14 -7.18 22.24 21.20
C TYR A 14 -7.34 21.21 22.32
N GLU A 15 -8.24 20.27 22.09
CA GLU A 15 -8.45 19.09 22.92
C GLU A 15 -8.24 17.87 22.03
N GLY A 16 -7.34 16.97 22.43
CA GLY A 16 -7.11 15.74 21.69
C GLY A 16 -8.29 14.79 21.88
N THR A 17 -8.70 14.10 20.82
CA THR A 17 -9.84 13.17 20.82
C THR A 17 -9.62 11.90 21.66
N GLY A 18 -8.47 11.76 22.32
CA GLY A 18 -8.09 10.59 23.11
C GLY A 18 -7.57 9.40 22.30
N GLN A 19 -7.72 9.43 20.97
CA GLN A 19 -7.32 8.35 20.06
C GLN A 19 -6.42 8.86 18.93
N ALA A 20 -5.55 7.98 18.44
CA ALA A 20 -4.71 8.23 17.28
C ALA A 20 -4.59 6.97 16.41
N MET A 21 -4.05 7.14 15.21
CA MET A 21 -3.73 6.04 14.30
C MET A 21 -2.21 5.91 14.18
N LEU A 22 -1.67 4.75 14.53
CA LEU A 22 -0.32 4.35 14.19
C LEU A 22 -0.27 3.91 12.73
N ARG A 23 0.78 4.33 12.03
CA ARG A 23 1.15 3.80 10.72
C ARG A 23 2.56 3.25 10.82
N ALA A 24 2.75 1.98 10.45
CA ALA A 24 4.03 1.30 10.59
C ALA A 24 4.25 0.29 9.46
N ALA A 25 5.52 0.07 9.10
CA ALA A 25 5.88 -1.07 8.27
C ALA A 25 5.52 -2.36 9.01
N VAL A 26 5.00 -3.36 8.29
CA VAL A 26 4.63 -4.66 8.87
C VAL A 26 5.89 -5.46 9.23
N HIS A 27 6.95 -5.27 8.45
CA HIS A 27 8.21 -5.96 8.63
C HIS A 27 9.29 -5.00 9.10
N VAL A 28 10.10 -5.43 10.06
CA VAL A 28 11.24 -4.66 10.59
C VAL A 28 12.55 -4.94 9.85
N ASN A 29 12.60 -6.06 9.11
CA ASN A 29 13.76 -6.50 8.36
C ASN A 29 13.47 -6.48 6.87
N ALA A 30 14.44 -6.02 6.08
CA ALA A 30 14.40 -6.15 4.63
C ALA A 30 14.81 -7.57 4.22
N PRO A 31 14.33 -8.09 3.08
CA PRO A 31 14.85 -9.34 2.52
C PRO A 31 16.35 -9.22 2.27
N ALA A 32 17.06 -10.35 2.31
CA ALA A 32 18.51 -10.39 2.11
C ALA A 32 18.89 -9.85 0.73
N MET A 33 19.53 -8.67 0.70
CA MET A 33 20.10 -8.09 -0.51
C MET A 33 21.60 -8.35 -0.53
N ARG A 34 22.04 -9.22 -1.45
CA ARG A 34 23.48 -9.36 -1.77
C ARG A 34 24.05 -8.00 -2.21
N PRO A 35 25.39 -7.82 -2.16
CA PRO A 35 26.03 -6.64 -2.73
C PRO A 35 25.50 -6.34 -4.13
N TRP A 36 25.21 -5.07 -4.38
CA TRP A 36 24.62 -4.63 -5.64
C TRP A 36 25.54 -5.02 -6.81
N PRO A 37 25.02 -5.69 -7.86
CA PRO A 37 25.87 -6.11 -8.96
C PRO A 37 26.46 -4.90 -9.72
N GLY A 38 27.71 -5.04 -10.16
CA GLY A 38 28.38 -4.02 -10.96
C GLY A 38 27.68 -3.71 -12.28
N SER A 39 27.98 -2.55 -12.86
CA SER A 39 27.39 -2.08 -14.13
C SER A 39 27.75 -2.94 -15.35
N THR A 40 28.75 -3.81 -15.26
CA THR A 40 29.18 -4.77 -16.29
C THR A 40 28.87 -6.21 -15.90
N ALA A 41 28.19 -6.45 -14.77
CA ALA A 41 27.93 -7.79 -14.27
C ALA A 41 27.10 -8.63 -15.28
N PRO A 42 27.46 -9.92 -15.46
CA PRO A 42 26.80 -10.81 -16.39
C PRO A 42 25.39 -11.19 -15.90
N ALA A 43 24.59 -11.77 -16.80
CA ALA A 43 23.19 -12.14 -16.54
C ALA A 43 23.01 -13.00 -15.28
N GLU A 44 23.90 -13.97 -15.05
CA GLU A 44 23.80 -14.89 -13.93
C GLU A 44 23.95 -14.22 -12.57
N VAL A 45 24.75 -13.15 -12.48
CA VAL A 45 24.89 -12.38 -11.23
C VAL A 45 23.59 -11.64 -10.92
N TRP A 46 22.94 -11.05 -11.93
CA TRP A 46 21.64 -10.39 -11.75
C TRP A 46 20.53 -11.39 -11.40
N ARG A 47 20.52 -12.57 -12.04
CA ARG A 47 19.60 -13.66 -11.71
C ARG A 47 19.79 -14.15 -10.28
N ALA A 48 21.04 -14.37 -9.86
CA ALA A 48 21.35 -14.81 -8.50
C ALA A 48 20.97 -13.76 -7.45
N TRP A 49 21.21 -12.48 -7.75
CA TRP A 49 20.78 -11.38 -6.88
C TRP A 49 19.25 -11.36 -6.72
N LEU A 50 18.51 -11.38 -7.84
CA LEU A 50 17.04 -11.42 -7.82
C LEU A 50 16.52 -12.66 -7.11
N SER A 51 17.08 -13.84 -7.38
CA SER A 51 16.68 -15.10 -6.74
C SER A 51 16.88 -15.05 -5.22
N THR A 52 17.92 -14.39 -4.75
CA THR A 52 18.18 -14.24 -3.31
C THR A 52 17.12 -13.35 -2.66
N VAL A 53 16.87 -12.16 -3.20
CA VAL A 53 15.85 -11.26 -2.64
C VAL A 53 14.45 -11.88 -2.73
N TRP A 54 14.16 -12.58 -3.82
CA TRP A 54 12.86 -13.22 -4.09
C TRP A 54 12.63 -14.54 -3.33
N SER A 55 13.64 -15.01 -2.59
CA SER A 55 13.53 -16.19 -1.73
C SER A 55 12.73 -15.92 -0.45
N ASP A 56 12.65 -14.66 -0.02
CA ASP A 56 11.79 -14.23 1.08
C ASP A 56 10.31 -14.28 0.65
N THR A 57 9.56 -15.18 1.27
CA THR A 57 8.16 -15.45 0.92
C THR A 57 7.23 -14.30 1.26
N ALA A 58 7.46 -13.62 2.38
CA ALA A 58 6.64 -12.48 2.81
C ALA A 58 6.87 -11.30 1.87
N PHE A 59 8.13 -11.00 1.55
CA PHE A 59 8.49 -9.98 0.59
C PHE A 59 7.91 -10.26 -0.80
N ARG A 60 8.08 -11.49 -1.30
CA ARG A 60 7.52 -11.91 -2.59
C ARG A 60 6.01 -11.76 -2.63
N SER A 61 5.31 -12.16 -1.57
CA SER A 61 3.85 -12.02 -1.48
C SER A 61 3.42 -10.55 -1.54
N ALA A 62 4.09 -9.67 -0.79
CA ALA A 62 3.81 -8.24 -0.76
C ALA A 62 4.03 -7.57 -2.13
N VAL A 63 5.15 -7.88 -2.80
CA VAL A 63 5.43 -7.34 -4.14
C VAL A 63 4.44 -7.89 -5.18
N SER A 64 4.09 -9.17 -5.10
CA SER A 64 3.16 -9.79 -6.05
C SER A 64 1.77 -9.17 -6.00
N HIS A 65 1.30 -8.79 -4.81
CA HIS A 65 0.05 -8.05 -4.65
C HIS A 65 0.16 -6.61 -5.15
N ALA A 66 1.25 -5.91 -4.83
CA ALA A 66 1.40 -4.50 -5.19
C ALA A 66 1.75 -4.25 -6.66
N SER A 67 2.43 -5.21 -7.30
CA SER A 67 2.90 -5.08 -8.68
C SER A 67 3.00 -6.46 -9.35
N PRO A 68 1.85 -7.01 -9.81
CA PRO A 68 1.82 -8.31 -10.50
C PRO A 68 2.80 -8.37 -11.68
N HIS A 69 2.86 -7.30 -12.47
CA HIS A 69 3.78 -7.23 -13.61
C HIS A 69 5.26 -7.33 -13.22
N LEU A 70 5.67 -6.70 -12.11
CA LEU A 70 7.05 -6.83 -11.62
C LEU A 70 7.31 -8.27 -11.14
N ALA A 71 6.36 -8.88 -10.43
CA ALA A 71 6.49 -10.25 -9.97
C ALA A 71 6.66 -11.24 -11.13
N GLU A 72 5.87 -11.10 -12.19
CA GLU A 72 6.02 -11.87 -13.42
C GLU A 72 7.39 -11.66 -14.07
N GLN A 73 7.86 -10.42 -14.17
CA GLN A 73 9.18 -10.10 -14.72
C GLN A 73 10.30 -10.76 -13.90
N VAL A 74 10.27 -10.65 -12.57
CA VAL A 74 11.26 -11.26 -11.70
C VAL A 74 11.23 -12.78 -11.86
N GLN A 75 10.05 -13.40 -11.88
CA GLN A 75 9.92 -14.84 -12.07
C GLN A 75 10.43 -15.28 -13.45
N ALA A 76 10.15 -14.52 -14.51
CA ALA A 76 10.68 -14.78 -15.85
C ALA A 76 12.21 -14.67 -15.91
N ILE A 77 12.80 -13.74 -15.17
CA ILE A 77 14.27 -13.61 -15.06
C ILE A 77 14.85 -14.80 -14.31
N ILE A 78 14.32 -15.15 -13.14
CA ILE A 78 14.80 -16.26 -12.31
C ILE A 78 14.75 -17.58 -13.08
N THR A 79 13.66 -17.81 -13.83
CA THR A 79 13.45 -19.01 -14.66
C THR A 79 14.17 -19.01 -16.01
N GLY A 80 14.89 -17.93 -16.36
CA GLY A 80 15.73 -17.88 -17.57
C GLY A 80 15.02 -17.53 -18.85
N ARG A 81 13.77 -17.10 -18.74
CA ARG A 81 12.93 -16.67 -19.86
C ARG A 81 13.22 -15.23 -20.31
N THR A 82 14.15 -14.53 -19.66
CA THR A 82 14.57 -13.17 -20.04
C THR A 82 16.05 -13.16 -20.46
N PRO A 83 16.38 -12.95 -21.74
CA PRO A 83 17.77 -12.95 -22.20
C PRO A 83 18.49 -11.60 -22.07
N LYS A 84 17.75 -10.49 -21.87
CA LYS A 84 18.32 -9.12 -21.91
C LYS A 84 18.72 -8.63 -20.51
N VAL A 85 20.03 -8.47 -20.27
CA VAL A 85 20.59 -7.93 -18.99
C VAL A 85 19.99 -6.57 -18.62
N ARG A 86 19.72 -5.69 -19.59
CA ARG A 86 19.06 -4.40 -19.34
C ARG A 86 17.70 -4.55 -18.64
N ARG A 87 16.92 -5.59 -18.99
CA ARG A 87 15.64 -5.87 -18.31
C ARG A 87 15.87 -6.36 -16.89
N MET A 88 16.87 -7.21 -16.68
CA MET A 88 17.24 -7.71 -15.35
C MET A 88 17.64 -6.58 -14.40
N ARG A 89 18.44 -5.62 -14.87
CA ARG A 89 18.83 -4.43 -14.08
C ARG A 89 17.63 -3.60 -13.64
N ARG A 90 16.68 -3.35 -14.55
CA ARG A 90 15.46 -2.59 -14.23
C ARG A 90 14.59 -3.32 -13.22
N ALA A 91 14.40 -4.63 -13.38
CA ALA A 91 13.66 -5.44 -12.43
C ALA A 91 14.35 -5.49 -11.06
N ALA A 92 15.67 -5.66 -11.03
CA ALA A 92 16.47 -5.62 -9.80
C ALA A 92 16.34 -4.28 -9.07
N LEU A 93 16.40 -3.16 -9.80
CA LEU A 93 16.23 -1.82 -9.22
C LEU A 93 14.83 -1.62 -8.63
N ALA A 94 13.79 -2.05 -9.35
CA ALA A 94 12.42 -1.99 -8.84
C ALA A 94 12.25 -2.88 -7.60
N THR A 95 12.82 -4.09 -7.63
CA THR A 95 12.79 -5.04 -6.51
C THR A 95 13.52 -4.48 -5.28
N ALA A 96 14.69 -3.87 -5.45
CA ALA A 96 15.43 -3.22 -4.36
C ALA A 96 14.63 -2.08 -3.73
N ARG A 97 13.94 -1.25 -4.53
CA ARG A 97 13.06 -0.18 -4.02
C ARG A 97 11.93 -0.75 -3.16
N TYR A 98 11.34 -1.87 -3.58
CA TYR A 98 10.33 -2.56 -2.77
C TYR A 98 10.93 -3.16 -1.50
N ALA A 99 12.13 -3.74 -1.55
CA ALA A 99 12.80 -4.30 -0.37
C ALA A 99 13.06 -3.22 0.69
N ILE A 100 13.52 -2.04 0.27
CA ILE A 100 13.69 -0.87 1.15
C ILE A 100 12.33 -0.40 1.69
N ARG A 101 11.29 -0.36 0.84
CA ARG A 101 9.93 0.00 1.26
C ARG A 101 9.43 -0.95 2.36
N HIS A 102 9.65 -2.25 2.18
CA HIS A 102 9.14 -3.32 3.03
C HIS A 102 9.56 -3.19 4.50
N ALA A 103 10.78 -2.69 4.75
CA ALA A 103 11.31 -2.55 6.09
C ALA A 103 11.17 -1.14 6.70
N HIS A 104 10.99 -0.10 5.87
CA HIS A 104 11.26 1.29 6.32
C HIS A 104 10.13 2.29 6.06
N ARG A 105 9.18 2.01 5.16
CA ARG A 105 8.11 2.97 4.83
C ARG A 105 6.85 2.67 5.63
N SER A 106 6.43 3.60 6.48
CA SER A 106 5.18 3.52 7.25
C SER A 106 3.91 3.84 6.46
N THR A 107 4.01 4.31 5.21
CA THR A 107 2.84 4.66 4.40
C THR A 107 2.00 3.43 4.05
N PRO A 108 0.74 3.31 4.55
CA PRO A 108 -0.10 2.13 4.33
C PRO A 108 -0.26 1.84 2.84
N PHE A 109 0.15 0.65 2.42
CA PHE A 109 0.08 0.21 1.03
C PHE A 109 0.24 -1.31 0.96
N GLY A 110 -0.82 -1.98 0.50
CA GLY A 110 -0.86 -3.43 0.40
C GLY A 110 -0.36 -4.10 1.68
N LEU A 111 0.54 -5.07 1.53
CA LEU A 111 1.10 -5.84 2.63
C LEU A 111 2.42 -5.26 3.19
N PHE A 112 2.81 -4.03 2.81
CA PHE A 112 4.07 -3.43 3.28
C PHE A 112 3.94 -2.69 4.61
N ALA A 113 2.80 -2.04 4.82
CA ALA A 113 2.57 -1.21 5.99
C ALA A 113 1.09 -1.25 6.38
N GLY A 114 0.85 -1.31 7.68
CA GLY A 114 -0.48 -1.40 8.28
C GLY A 114 -0.83 -0.17 9.09
N VAL A 115 -2.02 -0.25 9.69
CA VAL A 115 -2.52 0.75 10.64
C VAL A 115 -2.96 0.07 11.92
N ALA A 116 -2.84 0.76 13.05
CA ALA A 116 -3.38 0.32 14.32
C ALA A 116 -3.93 1.53 15.09
N GLN A 117 -4.93 1.31 15.94
CA GLN A 117 -5.38 2.34 16.87
C GLN A 117 -4.38 2.49 18.03
N LEU A 118 -4.23 3.72 18.50
CA LEU A 118 -3.48 4.09 19.69
C LEU A 118 -4.38 4.91 20.60
N ASP A 119 -4.17 4.77 21.90
CA ASP A 119 -4.81 5.60 22.92
C ASP A 119 -3.75 6.42 23.67
N PHE A 120 -4.12 7.60 24.15
CA PHE A 120 -3.24 8.45 24.96
C PHE A 120 -3.42 8.18 26.45
N GLY A 121 -2.32 7.98 27.18
CA GLY A 121 -2.31 7.74 28.62
C GLY A 121 -1.15 8.44 29.33
N GLN A 122 -1.02 8.25 30.65
CA GLN A 122 0.05 8.87 31.44
C GLN A 122 1.45 8.31 31.14
N SER A 123 1.51 7.08 30.61
CA SER A 123 2.75 6.39 30.25
C SER A 123 2.62 5.78 28.85
N GLY A 124 3.71 5.81 28.08
CA GLY A 124 3.77 5.17 26.76
C GLY A 124 4.25 3.73 26.85
N SER A 125 3.55 2.82 26.16
CA SER A 125 4.05 1.47 25.88
C SER A 125 3.71 1.12 24.44
N ILE A 126 4.55 0.30 23.80
CA ILE A 126 4.31 -0.18 22.44
C ILE A 126 4.62 -1.67 22.37
N ARG A 127 3.71 -2.42 21.75
CA ARG A 127 3.89 -3.84 21.47
C ARG A 127 3.50 -4.09 20.02
N PHE A 128 4.45 -4.60 19.24
CA PHE A 128 4.17 -5.14 17.92
C PHE A 128 3.86 -6.63 18.06
N GLY A 129 2.63 -7.02 17.70
CA GLY A 129 2.22 -8.42 17.60
C GLY A 129 2.36 -8.94 16.17
N ASN A 130 2.06 -10.23 15.96
CA ASN A 130 2.14 -10.87 14.64
C ASN A 130 0.75 -11.12 14.00
N ASP A 131 -0.34 -10.82 14.71
CA ASP A 131 -1.72 -11.08 14.28
C ASP A 131 -2.25 -10.01 13.32
N HIS A 132 -1.45 -9.64 12.31
CA HIS A 132 -1.82 -8.65 11.31
C HIS A 132 -2.90 -9.21 10.38
N GLN A 133 -4.01 -8.48 10.24
CA GLN A 133 -5.10 -8.86 9.35
C GLN A 133 -5.05 -8.06 8.05
N ALA A 134 -4.99 -8.77 6.92
CA ALA A 134 -5.16 -8.16 5.61
C ALA A 134 -6.64 -8.10 5.26
N VAL A 135 -7.14 -6.90 4.94
CA VAL A 135 -8.52 -6.70 4.47
C VAL A 135 -8.48 -6.33 3.00
N THR A 136 -9.12 -7.13 2.16
CA THR A 136 -9.18 -6.94 0.72
C THR A 136 -10.43 -6.17 0.31
N ARG A 137 -10.34 -5.47 -0.82
CA ARG A 137 -11.48 -4.86 -1.50
C ARG A 137 -11.48 -5.32 -2.95
N PRO A 138 -12.64 -5.44 -3.61
CA PRO A 138 -12.68 -5.66 -5.05
C PRO A 138 -11.86 -4.59 -5.79
N ASP A 139 -11.22 -4.99 -6.89
CA ASP A 139 -10.61 -4.01 -7.78
C ASP A 139 -11.70 -3.05 -8.30
N PRO A 140 -11.55 -1.73 -8.11
CA PRO A 140 -12.62 -0.79 -8.42
C PRO A 140 -12.91 -0.71 -9.91
N VAL A 141 -11.91 -0.88 -10.78
CA VAL A 141 -12.10 -0.85 -12.24
C VAL A 141 -12.86 -2.09 -12.67
N ARG A 142 -12.46 -3.26 -12.17
CA ARG A 142 -13.16 -4.50 -12.49
C ARG A 142 -14.58 -4.53 -11.94
N LEU A 143 -14.79 -3.99 -10.73
CA LEU A 143 -16.12 -3.85 -10.15
C LEU A 143 -17.00 -2.96 -11.02
N ASP A 144 -16.48 -1.81 -11.47
CA ASP A 144 -17.16 -0.88 -12.36
C ASP A 144 -17.54 -1.51 -13.70
N GLU A 145 -16.65 -2.32 -14.30
CA GLU A 145 -16.95 -3.07 -15.53
C GLU A 145 -18.11 -4.06 -15.33
N ILE A 146 -18.14 -4.75 -14.19
CA ILE A 146 -19.21 -5.72 -13.87
C ILE A 146 -20.53 -4.98 -13.64
N LEU A 147 -20.50 -3.88 -12.89
CA LEU A 147 -21.67 -3.05 -12.64
C LEU A 147 -22.22 -2.46 -13.95
N THR A 148 -21.37 -1.89 -14.79
CA THR A 148 -21.74 -1.35 -16.11
C THR A 148 -22.40 -2.42 -16.99
N ALA A 149 -21.86 -3.63 -17.03
CA ALA A 149 -22.44 -4.73 -17.79
C ALA A 149 -23.81 -5.16 -17.21
N TRP A 150 -23.97 -5.12 -15.88
CA TRP A 150 -25.24 -5.40 -15.21
C TRP A 150 -26.30 -4.33 -15.49
N GLU A 151 -25.91 -3.05 -15.39
CA GLU A 151 -26.79 -1.90 -15.61
C GLU A 151 -27.25 -1.75 -17.06
N SER A 152 -26.52 -2.33 -18.01
CA SER A 152 -26.89 -2.37 -19.44
C SER A 152 -28.00 -3.38 -19.76
N ASP A 153 -28.33 -4.29 -18.82
CA ASP A 153 -29.36 -5.31 -19.01
C ASP A 153 -30.70 -4.82 -18.43
N ALA A 154 -31.62 -4.46 -19.33
CA ALA A 154 -32.95 -3.95 -18.97
C ALA A 154 -33.77 -4.95 -18.13
N GLY A 155 -33.57 -6.25 -18.32
CA GLY A 155 -34.25 -7.27 -17.52
C GLY A 155 -33.75 -7.31 -16.08
N ARG A 156 -32.44 -7.11 -15.88
CA ARG A 156 -31.84 -7.00 -14.54
C ARG A 156 -32.14 -5.67 -13.85
N MET A 157 -32.30 -4.61 -14.61
CA MET A 157 -32.63 -3.29 -14.09
C MET A 157 -34.12 -3.08 -13.82
N ALA A 158 -35.00 -3.99 -14.24
CA ALA A 158 -36.45 -3.85 -14.11
C ALA A 158 -36.91 -3.63 -12.65
N ASP A 159 -36.24 -4.26 -11.69
CA ASP A 159 -36.55 -4.18 -10.25
C ASP A 159 -35.54 -3.35 -9.45
N ALA A 160 -34.57 -2.69 -10.12
CA ALA A 160 -33.55 -1.92 -9.44
C ALA A 160 -34.12 -0.59 -8.91
N GLU A 161 -33.80 -0.27 -7.66
CA GLU A 161 -34.08 1.07 -7.12
C GLU A 161 -33.16 2.09 -7.78
N VAL A 162 -33.74 3.12 -8.39
CA VAL A 162 -33.00 4.18 -9.09
C VAL A 162 -33.14 5.51 -8.37
N CYS A 163 -32.06 6.28 -8.36
CA CYS A 163 -32.04 7.64 -7.83
C CYS A 163 -31.48 8.63 -8.86
N VAL A 164 -31.91 9.89 -8.77
CA VAL A 164 -31.35 10.97 -9.60
C VAL A 164 -29.92 11.26 -9.14
N ASN A 165 -28.97 11.32 -10.08
CA ASN A 165 -27.60 11.67 -9.77
C ASN A 165 -27.53 13.07 -9.10
N PRO A 166 -26.98 13.21 -7.88
CA PRO A 166 -27.00 14.48 -7.14
C PRO A 166 -26.10 15.57 -7.75
N LEU A 167 -25.22 15.21 -8.67
CA LEU A 167 -24.39 16.16 -9.42
C LEU A 167 -25.14 16.78 -10.60
N LEU A 168 -26.31 16.24 -10.96
CA LEU A 168 -27.12 16.72 -12.06
C LEU A 168 -27.45 18.21 -11.90
N ARG A 169 -27.24 18.97 -12.97
CA ARG A 169 -27.64 20.37 -13.09
C ARG A 169 -28.54 20.52 -14.31
N LYS A 170 -29.56 21.35 -14.22
CA LYS A 170 -30.49 21.61 -15.32
C LYS A 170 -30.53 23.11 -15.61
N ASN A 171 -30.47 23.48 -16.88
CA ASN A 171 -30.87 24.81 -17.34
C ASN A 171 -32.15 24.70 -18.21
N SER A 172 -32.56 25.82 -18.82
CA SER A 172 -33.81 25.95 -19.57
C SER A 172 -34.01 24.92 -20.68
N GLN A 173 -32.93 24.33 -21.22
CA GLN A 173 -33.00 23.42 -22.37
C GLN A 173 -32.18 22.13 -22.24
N GLN A 174 -31.29 22.02 -21.24
CA GLN A 174 -30.32 20.93 -21.15
C GLN A 174 -30.08 20.47 -19.71
N VAL A 175 -29.72 19.19 -19.60
CA VAL A 175 -29.29 18.53 -18.37
C VAL A 175 -27.79 18.27 -18.49
N TYR A 176 -27.05 18.64 -17.44
CA TYR A 176 -25.61 18.50 -17.31
C TYR A 176 -25.28 17.59 -16.13
N LEU A 177 -24.13 16.94 -16.24
CA LEU A 177 -23.56 16.03 -15.24
C LEU A 177 -22.10 16.39 -15.02
#